data_AF-A0A2M9YNS5-F1
#
_entry.id   AF-A0A2M9YNS5-F1
#
_cell.length_a   1.000
_cell.length_b   1.000
_cell.length_c   1.000
_cell.angle_alpha   90.00
_cell.angle_beta   90.00
_cell.angle_gamma   90.00
#
_symmetry.space_group_name_H-M   'P 1'
#
loop_
_entity.id
_entity.type
_entity.pdbx_description
1 polymer ?
#
loop_
_entity_poly.entity_id
_entity_poly.type
_entity_poly.pdbx_seq_one_letter_code
_entity_poly.pdbx_strand_id
1 'polypeptide(L)'
;MTVNFFKKLSFAPKFSLLPLQFSETAISVIQKHLENRNQSAFQIRIERKQHRVDVQVGYDQKKNQKTLYSYPIPLQVSKEDEICLEGSRLDWDEENFDFRIYPDVDLEIEYGSVLNRFRITVNRFVFEDERRKEVYVAGKFPNWLPEEWNIFRISKIEILGRNWKIVLKARPDPEGILETEKKIADLILDYFSEFPPRRD
;
A
#
# COMPACT_ATOMS: atom_id res chain seq x y z
N MET A 1 -41.87 23.83 -8.97
CA MET A 1 -41.36 22.52 -9.41
C MET A 1 -39.86 22.45 -9.15
N THR A 2 -39.48 21.81 -8.05
CA THR A 2 -38.09 21.65 -7.62
C THR A 2 -37.56 20.35 -8.22
N VAL A 3 -36.66 20.46 -9.19
CA VAL A 3 -36.03 19.28 -9.80
C VAL A 3 -34.88 18.85 -8.89
N ASN A 4 -35.15 17.85 -8.05
CA ASN A 4 -34.14 17.11 -7.31
C ASN A 4 -33.26 16.35 -8.32
N PHE A 5 -32.10 16.91 -8.65
CA PHE A 5 -31.07 16.20 -9.38
C PHE A 5 -30.47 15.13 -8.47
N PHE A 6 -30.78 13.87 -8.80
CA PHE A 6 -30.31 12.67 -8.13
C PHE A 6 -28.81 12.74 -7.86
N LYS A 7 -28.44 12.67 -6.57
CA LYS A 7 -27.14 12.17 -6.12
C LYS A 7 -26.98 10.75 -6.68
N LYS A 8 -26.33 10.61 -7.83
CA LYS A 8 -25.73 9.33 -8.22
C LYS A 8 -24.66 9.04 -7.18
N LEU A 9 -25.01 8.31 -6.12
CA LEU A 9 -24.05 7.48 -5.40
C LEU A 9 -23.49 6.52 -6.44
N SER A 10 -22.35 6.85 -7.04
CA SER A 10 -21.51 5.87 -7.67
C SER A 10 -21.03 4.93 -6.57
N PHE A 11 -21.78 3.85 -6.36
CA PHE A 11 -21.20 2.65 -5.77
C PHE A 11 -20.14 2.18 -6.75
N ALA A 12 -18.91 2.67 -6.58
CA ALA A 12 -17.76 1.99 -7.16
C ALA A 12 -17.83 0.53 -6.69
N PRO A 13 -17.57 -0.45 -7.58
CA PRO A 13 -17.50 -1.85 -7.16
C PRO A 13 -16.50 -1.93 -6.01
N LYS A 14 -16.90 -2.60 -4.92
CA LYS A 14 -16.07 -2.83 -3.74
C LYS A 14 -14.83 -3.57 -4.21
N PHE A 15 -13.72 -2.85 -4.37
CA PHE A 15 -12.47 -3.42 -4.82
C PHE A 15 -11.94 -4.28 -3.66
N SER A 16 -12.02 -5.61 -3.82
CA SER A 16 -11.45 -6.53 -2.84
C SER A 16 -9.96 -6.63 -3.11
N LEU A 17 -9.14 -6.21 -2.15
CA LEU A 17 -7.71 -6.50 -2.22
C LEU A 17 -7.49 -8.01 -2.15
N LEU A 18 -6.58 -8.48 -3.00
CA LEU A 18 -6.15 -9.88 -3.00
C LEU A 18 -5.33 -10.17 -1.74
N PRO A 19 -5.33 -11.40 -1.22
CA PRO A 19 -4.40 -11.79 -0.18
C PRO A 19 -2.95 -11.68 -0.65
N LEU A 20 -2.01 -11.68 0.29
CA LEU A 20 -0.60 -11.95 0.00
C LEU A 20 -0.46 -13.19 -0.89
N GLN A 21 0.22 -13.05 -2.01
CA GLN A 21 0.44 -14.11 -2.98
C GLN A 21 1.80 -14.76 -2.76
N PHE A 22 1.89 -16.06 -3.02
CA PHE A 22 3.13 -16.81 -2.96
C PHE A 22 3.41 -17.38 -4.35
N SER A 23 4.66 -17.30 -4.80
CA SER A 23 5.09 -18.05 -5.99
C SER A 23 5.06 -19.55 -5.71
N GLU A 24 4.96 -20.35 -6.78
CA GLU A 24 4.99 -21.81 -6.67
C GLU A 24 6.31 -22.31 -6.06
N THR A 25 7.42 -21.65 -6.38
CA THR A 25 8.75 -21.94 -5.80
C THR A 25 8.77 -21.66 -4.31
N ALA A 26 8.26 -20.51 -3.85
CA ALA A 26 8.15 -20.19 -2.43
C ALA A 26 7.27 -21.20 -1.68
N ILE A 27 6.10 -21.56 -2.25
CA ILE A 27 5.22 -22.58 -1.68
C ILE A 27 5.96 -23.90 -1.52
N SER A 28 6.65 -24.36 -2.56
CA SER A 28 7.40 -25.61 -2.56
C SER A 28 8.49 -25.63 -1.48
N VAL A 29 9.29 -24.56 -1.39
CA VAL A 29 10.36 -24.43 -0.38
C VAL A 29 9.78 -24.47 1.03
N ILE A 30 8.69 -23.74 1.28
CA ILE A 30 8.03 -23.67 2.58
C ILE A 30 7.43 -25.03 2.95
N GLN A 31 6.68 -25.65 2.04
CA GLN A 31 6.05 -26.95 2.27
C GLN A 31 7.11 -28.01 2.57
N LYS A 32 8.16 -28.09 1.76
CA LYS A 32 9.29 -29.00 1.98
C LYS A 32 9.95 -28.80 3.35
N HIS A 33 10.10 -27.56 3.81
CA HIS A 33 10.62 -27.28 5.15
C HIS A 33 9.67 -27.76 6.25
N LEU A 34 8.35 -27.73 6.01
CA LEU A 34 7.33 -28.05 6.99
C LEU A 34 6.90 -29.53 6.99
N GLU A 35 7.25 -30.33 5.98
CA GLU A 35 6.80 -31.73 5.78
C GLU A 35 6.89 -32.61 7.05
N ASN A 36 7.95 -32.45 7.85
CA ASN A 36 8.17 -33.23 9.07
C ASN A 36 8.07 -32.38 10.35
N ARG A 37 7.49 -31.18 10.26
CA ARG A 37 7.44 -30.18 11.34
C ARG A 37 6.00 -29.72 11.59
N ASN A 38 5.15 -30.67 11.97
CA ASN A 38 3.70 -30.46 12.15
C ASN A 38 3.33 -29.36 13.17
N GLN A 39 4.25 -29.00 14.06
CA GLN A 39 4.08 -27.93 15.05
C GLN A 39 4.64 -26.59 14.60
N SER A 40 5.18 -26.48 13.39
CA SER A 40 5.76 -25.25 12.85
C SER A 40 4.85 -24.65 11.78
N ALA A 41 4.97 -23.34 11.57
CA ALA A 41 4.32 -22.60 10.49
C ALA A 41 5.31 -21.60 9.90
N PHE A 42 5.07 -21.19 8.66
CA PHE A 42 5.78 -20.07 8.06
C PHE A 42 5.31 -18.78 8.74
N GLN A 43 6.23 -17.98 9.25
CA GLN A 43 5.92 -16.73 9.93
C GLN A 43 6.34 -15.54 9.09
N ILE A 44 5.47 -14.54 9.03
CA ILE A 44 5.77 -13.22 8.46
C ILE A 44 5.44 -12.16 9.50
N ARG A 45 6.35 -11.20 9.69
CA ARG A 45 6.20 -10.08 10.62
C ARG A 45 6.77 -8.81 10.01
N ILE A 46 6.07 -7.71 10.16
CA ILE A 46 6.58 -6.39 9.77
C ILE A 46 7.13 -5.69 11.02
N GLU A 47 8.43 -5.45 11.06
CA GLU A 47 9.07 -4.66 12.11
C GLU A 47 9.27 -3.22 11.66
N ARG A 48 8.56 -2.29 12.30
CA ARG A 48 8.68 -0.86 12.04
C ARG A 48 9.62 -0.24 13.06
N LYS A 49 10.79 0.23 12.61
CA LYS A 49 11.76 0.99 13.40
C LYS A 49 11.71 2.46 12.95
N GLN A 50 12.24 3.39 13.75
CA GLN A 50 12.15 4.83 13.49
C GLN A 50 12.56 5.30 12.09
N HIS A 51 13.43 4.56 11.39
CA HIS A 51 13.96 4.93 10.08
C HIS A 51 13.91 3.81 9.03
N ARG A 52 13.27 2.68 9.35
CA ARG A 52 13.18 1.56 8.41
C ARG A 52 12.04 0.62 8.77
N VAL A 53 11.45 0.03 7.74
CA VAL A 53 10.53 -1.09 7.88
C VAL A 53 11.21 -2.34 7.34
N ASP A 54 11.35 -3.34 8.20
CA ASP A 54 11.93 -4.64 7.84
C ASP A 54 10.79 -5.69 7.82
N VAL A 55 10.64 -6.42 6.71
CA VAL A 55 9.77 -7.61 6.67
C VAL A 55 10.61 -8.82 7.04
N GLN A 56 10.32 -9.43 8.18
CA GLN A 56 10.96 -10.65 8.64
C GLN A 56 10.11 -11.85 8.24
N VAL A 57 10.76 -12.83 7.62
CA VAL A 57 10.14 -14.13 7.35
C VAL A 57 10.98 -15.26 7.91
N GLY A 58 10.32 -16.36 8.23
CA GLY A 58 10.98 -17.53 8.79
C GLY A 58 10.00 -18.60 9.21
N TYR A 59 10.41 -19.42 10.17
CA TYR A 59 9.60 -20.51 10.69
C TYR A 59 9.53 -20.40 12.21
N ASP A 60 8.33 -20.50 12.76
CA ASP A 60 8.08 -20.44 14.19
C ASP A 60 7.10 -21.54 14.59
N GLN A 61 6.94 -21.76 15.89
CA GLN A 61 5.91 -22.65 16.41
C GLN A 61 4.53 -22.12 16.02
N LYS A 62 3.71 -23.01 15.47
CA LYS A 62 2.33 -22.75 15.06
C LYS A 62 1.50 -22.29 16.26
N LYS A 63 0.97 -21.08 16.17
CA LYS A 63 0.00 -20.52 17.12
C LYS A 63 -1.42 -20.74 16.58
N ASN A 64 -2.43 -20.83 17.46
CA ASN A 64 -3.85 -20.91 17.08
C ASN A 64 -4.40 -19.55 16.61
N GLN A 65 -3.65 -18.86 15.76
CA GLN A 65 -4.06 -17.59 15.20
C GLN A 65 -4.80 -17.84 13.88
N LYS A 66 -5.94 -17.17 13.71
CA LYS A 66 -6.71 -17.23 12.47
C LYS A 66 -6.29 -16.09 11.55
N THR A 67 -5.91 -16.43 10.31
CA THR A 67 -5.67 -15.48 9.22
C THR A 67 -7.00 -14.95 8.68
N LEU A 68 -6.96 -13.76 8.09
CA LEU A 68 -8.08 -13.15 7.36
C LEU A 68 -8.39 -13.92 6.07
N TYR A 69 -7.35 -14.43 5.41
CA TYR A 69 -7.45 -15.18 4.16
C TYR A 69 -7.02 -16.64 4.29
N SER A 70 -7.38 -17.45 3.30
CA SER A 70 -6.92 -18.84 3.17
C SER A 70 -5.63 -18.88 2.36
N TYR A 71 -4.60 -19.53 2.89
CA TYR A 71 -3.29 -19.67 2.25
C TYR A 71 -2.98 -21.13 1.91
N PRO A 72 -2.18 -21.39 0.85
CA PRO A 72 -1.77 -22.73 0.45
C PRO A 72 -0.72 -23.37 1.39
N ILE A 73 -0.29 -22.64 2.41
CA ILE A 73 0.70 -23.02 3.39
C ILE A 73 0.21 -22.68 4.81
N PRO A 74 0.67 -23.39 5.85
CA PRO A 74 0.49 -22.94 7.23
C PRO A 74 1.21 -21.61 7.44
N LEU A 75 0.44 -20.52 7.53
CA LEU A 75 0.94 -19.16 7.69
C LEU A 75 0.59 -18.60 9.08
N GLN A 76 1.55 -17.93 9.69
CA GLN A 76 1.39 -17.16 10.91
C GLN A 76 1.78 -15.70 10.66
N VAL A 77 0.79 -14.81 10.71
CA VAL A 77 0.95 -13.38 10.47
C VAL A 77 -0.06 -12.64 11.31
N SER A 78 0.29 -11.47 11.87
CA SER A 78 -0.66 -10.64 12.63
C SER A 78 -1.77 -10.13 11.69
N LYS A 79 -2.97 -9.87 12.22
CA LYS A 79 -4.06 -9.30 11.39
C LYS A 79 -3.63 -7.98 10.73
N GLU A 80 -2.92 -7.14 11.48
CA GLU A 80 -2.44 -5.86 11.00
C GLU A 80 -1.40 -6.02 9.88
N ASP A 81 -0.44 -6.92 10.05
CA ASP A 81 0.56 -7.19 9.03
C ASP A 81 -0.06 -7.87 7.81
N GLU A 82 -1.03 -8.77 7.99
CA GLU A 82 -1.74 -9.43 6.89
C GLU A 82 -2.45 -8.40 5.99
N ILE A 83 -3.12 -7.41 6.60
CA ILE A 83 -3.70 -6.26 5.90
C ILE A 83 -2.62 -5.44 5.17
N CYS A 84 -1.48 -5.23 5.82
CA CYS A 84 -0.37 -4.48 5.23
C CYS A 84 0.27 -5.23 4.05
N LEU A 85 0.08 -6.54 3.93
CA LEU A 85 0.65 -7.38 2.87
C LEU A 85 -0.36 -7.70 1.75
N GLU A 86 -1.60 -7.23 1.85
CA GLU A 86 -2.62 -7.38 0.81
C GLU A 86 -2.08 -6.97 -0.58
N GLY A 87 -2.35 -7.80 -1.59
CA GLY A 87 -1.90 -7.68 -2.97
C GLY A 87 -0.46 -8.12 -3.20
N SER A 88 0.42 -8.00 -2.20
CA SER A 88 1.86 -8.20 -2.34
C SER A 88 2.21 -9.63 -2.77
N ARG A 89 3.40 -9.80 -3.34
CA ARG A 89 3.90 -11.12 -3.77
C ARG A 89 5.16 -11.51 -3.00
N LEU A 90 5.18 -12.70 -2.44
CA LEU A 90 6.34 -13.32 -1.83
C LEU A 90 6.90 -14.39 -2.77
N ASP A 91 8.20 -14.34 -3.01
CA ASP A 91 8.93 -15.24 -3.90
C ASP A 91 10.17 -15.81 -3.21
N TRP A 92 10.68 -16.92 -3.74
CA TRP A 92 11.93 -17.52 -3.32
C TRP A 92 13.01 -17.19 -4.35
N ASP A 93 14.06 -16.53 -3.88
CA ASP A 93 15.26 -16.25 -4.65
C ASP A 93 16.25 -17.40 -4.49
N GLU A 94 16.34 -18.24 -5.52
CA GLU A 94 17.22 -19.40 -5.54
C GLU A 94 18.71 -19.04 -5.51
N GLU A 95 19.10 -17.87 -6.04
CA GLU A 95 20.50 -17.47 -6.11
C GLU A 95 21.02 -17.05 -4.73
N ASN A 96 20.21 -16.30 -3.99
CA ASN A 96 20.58 -15.77 -2.68
C ASN A 96 20.06 -16.61 -1.52
N PHE A 97 19.28 -17.67 -1.80
CA PHE A 97 18.63 -18.52 -0.81
C PHE A 97 17.80 -17.72 0.20
N ASP A 98 17.02 -16.76 -0.29
CA ASP A 98 16.22 -15.86 0.55
C ASP A 98 14.82 -15.65 -0.03
N PHE A 99 13.89 -15.24 0.84
CA PHE A 99 12.56 -14.85 0.43
C PHE A 99 12.52 -13.36 0.10
N ARG A 100 11.97 -13.02 -1.06
CA ARG A 100 11.77 -11.63 -1.48
C ARG A 100 10.29 -11.29 -1.47
N ILE A 101 9.95 -10.12 -0.93
CA ILE A 101 8.59 -9.60 -0.95
C ILE A 101 8.51 -8.36 -1.84
N TYR A 102 7.51 -8.35 -2.71
CA TYR A 102 7.24 -7.29 -3.67
C TYR A 102 5.90 -6.66 -3.30
N PRO A 103 5.87 -5.38 -2.87
CA PRO A 103 4.62 -4.71 -2.57
C PRO A 103 3.81 -4.55 -3.87
N ASP A 104 2.50 -4.79 -3.80
CA ASP A 104 1.61 -4.56 -4.92
C ASP A 104 1.29 -3.08 -5.00
N VAL A 105 2.08 -2.36 -5.79
CA VAL A 105 1.94 -0.92 -6.03
C VAL A 105 1.95 -0.70 -7.54
N ASP A 106 0.74 -0.51 -8.08
CA ASP A 106 0.54 0.00 -9.43
C ASP A 106 0.08 1.45 -9.33
N LEU A 107 0.62 2.30 -10.20
CA LEU A 107 0.51 3.75 -10.10
C LEU A 107 0.15 4.35 -11.45
N GLU A 108 -1.06 4.89 -11.53
CA GLU A 108 -1.47 5.72 -12.67
C GLU A 108 -1.43 7.18 -12.25
N ILE A 109 -0.70 8.03 -12.97
CA ILE A 109 -0.68 9.47 -12.74
C ILE A 109 -1.26 10.22 -13.94
N GLU A 110 -2.22 11.10 -13.68
CA GLU A 110 -2.79 12.00 -14.68
C GLU A 110 -2.62 13.45 -14.25
N TYR A 111 -1.98 14.28 -15.09
CA TYR A 111 -1.89 15.72 -14.86
C TYR A 111 -3.05 16.50 -15.49
N GLY A 112 -3.84 17.17 -14.65
CA GLY A 112 -4.89 18.08 -15.07
C GLY A 112 -4.37 19.49 -15.33
N SER A 113 -4.03 19.81 -16.58
CA SER A 113 -3.43 21.09 -17.01
C SER A 113 -4.25 22.35 -16.70
N VAL A 114 -5.58 22.22 -16.59
CA VAL A 114 -6.50 23.33 -16.27
C VAL A 114 -6.61 23.58 -14.76
N LEU A 115 -6.45 22.53 -13.95
CA LEU A 115 -6.72 22.55 -12.51
C LEU A 115 -5.47 22.36 -11.64
N ASN A 116 -4.28 22.38 -12.25
CA ASN A 116 -2.96 22.19 -11.61
C ASN A 116 -2.98 21.08 -10.55
N ARG A 117 -3.41 19.87 -10.95
CA ARG A 117 -3.57 18.74 -10.05
C ARG A 117 -3.08 17.45 -10.67
N PHE A 118 -2.55 16.57 -9.85
CA PHE A 118 -2.32 15.17 -10.20
C PHE A 118 -3.46 14.33 -9.65
N ARG A 119 -4.03 13.46 -10.48
CA ARG A 119 -4.82 12.33 -10.02
C ARG A 119 -3.92 11.12 -10.01
N ILE A 120 -3.99 10.36 -8.93
CA ILE A 120 -3.18 9.19 -8.72
C ILE A 120 -4.08 8.05 -8.28
N THR A 121 -3.97 6.93 -8.95
CA THR A 121 -4.68 5.70 -8.57
C THR A 121 -3.64 4.71 -8.10
N VAL A 122 -3.79 4.24 -6.86
CA VAL A 122 -3.02 3.11 -6.34
C VAL A 122 -3.93 1.89 -6.22
N ASN A 123 -3.35 0.69 -6.18
CA ASN A 123 -4.04 -0.57 -5.91
C ASN A 123 -4.12 -0.90 -4.40
N ARG A 124 -3.88 0.08 -3.51
CA ARG A 124 -3.95 -0.09 -2.05
C ARG A 124 -4.78 1.00 -1.37
N PHE A 125 -5.25 0.71 -0.15
CA PHE A 125 -5.97 1.69 0.66
C PHE A 125 -5.10 2.17 1.83
N VAL A 126 -5.10 3.48 2.06
CA VAL A 126 -4.49 4.07 3.25
C VAL A 126 -5.42 4.00 4.46
N PHE A 127 -6.72 4.21 4.23
CA PHE A 127 -7.73 4.25 5.28
C PHE A 127 -8.62 3.01 5.26
N GLU A 128 -9.20 2.66 6.42
CA GLU A 128 -10.19 1.58 6.54
C GLU A 128 -11.48 1.93 5.80
N ASP A 129 -11.90 3.20 5.91
CA ASP A 129 -13.03 3.72 5.17
C ASP A 129 -12.60 4.32 3.82
N GLU A 130 -13.46 4.20 2.81
CA GLU A 130 -13.24 4.83 1.51
C GLU A 130 -13.77 6.26 1.45
N ARG A 131 -13.96 6.93 2.60
CA ARG A 131 -14.48 8.31 2.61
C ARG A 131 -13.36 9.26 2.21
N ARG A 132 -13.77 10.41 1.67
CA ARG A 132 -12.82 11.46 1.30
C ARG A 132 -12.17 12.02 2.57
N LYS A 133 -10.85 11.93 2.66
CA LYS A 133 -10.01 12.56 3.69
C LYS A 133 -9.19 13.66 3.03
N GLU A 134 -9.17 14.85 3.61
CA GLU A 134 -8.28 15.94 3.18
C GLU A 134 -7.06 15.96 4.10
N VAL A 135 -5.89 15.75 3.51
CA VAL A 135 -4.62 15.60 4.21
C VAL A 135 -3.82 16.88 4.05
N TYR A 136 -4.15 17.88 4.87
CA TYR A 136 -3.37 19.09 5.11
C TYR A 136 -3.87 19.76 6.39
N VAL A 137 -3.05 19.79 7.44
CA VAL A 137 -3.45 20.32 8.77
C VAL A 137 -2.57 21.50 9.14
N ALA A 138 -3.17 22.67 9.30
CA ALA A 138 -2.51 23.87 9.85
C ALA A 138 -1.17 24.23 9.16
N GLY A 139 -1.06 24.00 7.84
CA GLY A 139 0.14 24.34 7.09
C GLY A 139 1.16 23.20 6.91
N LYS A 140 0.93 22.02 7.51
CA LYS A 140 1.83 20.86 7.46
C LYS A 140 1.11 19.58 7.07
N PHE A 141 1.84 18.65 6.45
CA PHE A 141 1.39 17.27 6.30
C PHE A 141 1.43 16.54 7.66
N PRO A 142 0.56 15.54 7.88
CA PRO A 142 0.62 14.71 9.07
C PRO A 142 1.95 13.94 9.11
N ASN A 143 2.39 13.60 10.33
CA ASN A 143 3.67 12.95 10.61
C ASN A 143 3.88 11.56 9.97
N TRP A 144 2.83 10.98 9.42
CA TRP A 144 2.91 9.70 8.73
C TRP A 144 3.14 9.81 7.23
N LEU A 145 2.94 10.99 6.65
CA LEU A 145 3.43 11.26 5.30
C LEU A 145 4.89 11.71 5.41
N PRO A 146 5.77 11.25 4.51
CA PRO A 146 7.15 11.69 4.48
C PRO A 146 7.25 13.23 4.42
N GLU A 147 8.21 13.83 5.14
CA GLU A 147 8.36 15.29 5.19
C GLU A 147 8.72 15.89 3.82
N GLU A 148 9.29 15.07 2.93
CA GLU A 148 9.62 15.36 1.54
C GLU A 148 8.41 15.86 0.75
N TRP A 149 7.19 15.49 1.16
CA TRP A 149 5.95 16.00 0.57
C TRP A 149 5.78 17.51 0.77
N ASN A 150 6.43 18.12 1.78
CA ASN A 150 6.41 19.56 2.00
C ASN A 150 7.24 20.36 0.96
N ILE A 151 8.09 19.69 0.18
CA ILE A 151 9.00 20.35 -0.77
C ILE A 151 8.23 20.86 -2.00
N PHE A 152 7.18 20.15 -2.38
CA PHE A 152 6.33 20.56 -3.47
C PHE A 152 5.49 21.74 -3.03
N ARG A 153 5.17 22.63 -3.97
CA ARG A 153 4.13 23.64 -3.78
C ARG A 153 2.74 22.97 -3.70
N ILE A 154 2.58 21.84 -3.01
CA ILE A 154 1.29 21.18 -2.79
C ILE A 154 0.49 22.05 -1.83
N SER A 155 -0.73 22.33 -2.24
CA SER A 155 -1.75 23.02 -1.45
C SER A 155 -2.42 22.03 -0.50
N LYS A 156 -2.81 20.87 -1.03
CA LYS A 156 -3.45 19.79 -0.28
C LYS A 156 -3.44 18.47 -1.04
N ILE A 157 -3.64 17.37 -0.32
CA ILE A 157 -3.86 16.04 -0.85
C ILE A 157 -5.26 15.60 -0.44
N GLU A 158 -6.08 15.14 -1.38
CA GLU A 158 -7.39 14.55 -1.11
C GLU A 158 -7.31 13.06 -1.40
N ILE A 159 -7.61 12.20 -0.42
CA ILE A 159 -7.58 10.75 -0.56
C ILE A 159 -9.01 10.23 -0.49
N LEU A 160 -9.44 9.49 -1.51
CA LEU A 160 -10.73 8.81 -1.58
C LEU A 160 -10.49 7.34 -1.91
N GLY A 161 -10.43 6.52 -0.86
CA GLY A 161 -10.02 5.12 -0.96
C GLY A 161 -8.64 5.02 -1.60
N ARG A 162 -8.61 4.50 -2.83
CA ARG A 162 -7.39 4.29 -3.63
C ARG A 162 -6.99 5.48 -4.52
N ASN A 163 -7.88 6.46 -4.66
CA ASN A 163 -7.67 7.62 -5.52
C ASN A 163 -7.15 8.79 -4.72
N TRP A 164 -5.97 9.26 -5.06
CA TRP A 164 -5.34 10.43 -4.47
C TRP A 164 -5.41 11.58 -5.46
N LYS A 165 -5.66 12.76 -4.94
CA LYS A 165 -5.67 13.99 -5.73
C LYS A 165 -4.77 15.00 -5.06
N ILE A 166 -3.63 15.25 -5.69
CA ILE A 166 -2.63 16.20 -5.23
C ILE A 166 -2.89 17.53 -5.95
N VAL A 167 -3.17 18.59 -5.19
CA VAL A 167 -3.46 19.92 -5.72
C VAL A 167 -2.23 20.80 -5.51
N LEU A 168 -1.72 21.42 -6.58
CA LEU A 168 -0.60 22.35 -6.51
C LEU A 168 -1.09 23.79 -6.26
N LYS A 169 -0.29 24.60 -5.57
CA LYS A 169 -0.51 26.03 -5.31
C LYS A 169 -0.33 26.88 -6.58
N ALA A 170 0.54 26.45 -7.48
CA ALA A 170 0.84 27.15 -8.73
C ALA A 170 1.18 26.13 -9.84
N ARG A 171 0.96 26.54 -11.09
CA ARG A 171 1.32 25.75 -12.27
C ARG A 171 2.84 25.73 -12.46
N PRO A 172 3.49 24.56 -12.52
CA PRO A 172 4.88 24.46 -12.96
C PRO A 172 5.00 24.69 -14.47
N ASP A 173 6.20 25.02 -14.93
CA ASP A 173 6.54 25.00 -16.35
C ASP A 173 6.55 23.55 -16.90
N PRO A 174 6.60 23.34 -18.23
CA PRO A 174 6.52 22.00 -18.80
C PRO A 174 7.57 21.02 -18.28
N GLU A 175 8.83 21.45 -18.13
CA GLU A 175 9.91 20.62 -17.57
C GLU A 175 9.69 20.33 -16.09
N GLY A 176 9.25 21.32 -15.31
CA GLY A 176 8.92 21.16 -13.91
C GLY A 176 7.70 20.29 -13.66
N ILE A 177 6.76 20.16 -14.61
CA ILE A 177 5.63 19.22 -14.50
C ILE A 177 6.14 17.78 -14.52
N LEU A 178 7.02 17.42 -15.46
CA LEU A 178 7.58 16.08 -15.57
C LEU A 178 8.43 15.73 -14.35
N GLU A 179 9.25 16.67 -13.87
CA GLU A 179 10.03 16.47 -12.65
C GLU A 179 9.14 16.29 -11.42
N THR A 180 8.05 17.07 -11.32
CA THR A 180 7.08 16.95 -10.22
C THR A 180 6.36 15.60 -10.29
N GLU A 181 5.94 15.17 -11.47
CA GLU A 181 5.29 13.87 -11.69
C GLU A 181 6.19 12.72 -11.24
N LYS A 182 7.44 12.71 -11.69
CA LYS A 182 8.42 11.69 -11.29
C LYS A 182 8.60 11.64 -9.77
N LYS A 183 8.84 12.80 -9.14
CA LYS A 183 9.05 12.85 -7.69
C LYS A 183 7.82 12.42 -6.90
N ILE A 184 6.62 12.77 -7.36
CA ILE A 184 5.38 12.30 -6.75
C ILE A 184 5.26 10.77 -6.87
N ALA A 185 5.64 10.21 -8.03
CA ALA A 185 5.65 8.76 -8.23
C ALA A 185 6.60 8.08 -7.25
N ASP A 186 7.86 8.54 -7.20
CA ASP A 186 8.89 8.01 -6.32
C ASP A 186 8.43 8.03 -4.86
N LEU A 187 7.87 9.15 -4.39
CA LEU A 187 7.39 9.28 -3.01
C LEU A 187 6.22 8.36 -2.65
N ILE A 188 5.33 8.07 -3.60
CA ILE A 188 4.23 7.15 -3.36
C ILE A 188 4.73 5.71 -3.35
N LEU A 189 5.63 5.36 -4.27
CA LEU A 189 6.26 4.05 -4.31
C LEU A 189 7.04 3.80 -3.01
N ASP A 190 7.87 4.76 -2.58
CA ASP A 190 8.63 4.70 -1.33
C ASP A 190 7.67 4.52 -0.13
N TYR A 191 6.62 5.34 -0.04
CA TYR A 191 5.64 5.23 1.04
C TYR A 191 4.99 3.83 1.12
N PHE A 192 4.58 3.24 0.00
CA PHE A 192 3.95 1.92 0.01
C PHE A 192 4.95 0.76 0.12
N SER A 193 6.22 0.98 -0.24
CA SER A 193 7.30 0.01 -0.05
C SER A 193 7.57 -0.29 1.43
N GLU A 194 7.24 0.65 2.31
CA GLU A 194 7.36 0.50 3.76
C GLU A 194 6.15 -0.21 4.41
N PHE A 195 5.21 -0.74 3.63
CA PHE A 195 4.02 -1.44 4.13
C PHE A 195 3.30 -0.67 5.25
N PRO A 196 2.83 0.57 4.97
CA PRO A 196 2.29 1.46 5.99
C PRO A 196 1.02 0.86 6.61
N PRO A 197 0.80 1.02 7.93
CA PRO A 197 -0.40 0.52 8.57
C PRO A 197 -1.64 1.22 8.00
N ARG A 198 -2.74 0.46 7.89
CA ARG A 198 -4.05 1.01 7.53
C ARG A 198 -4.54 1.92 8.67
N ARG A 199 -5.18 3.04 8.29
CA ARG A 199 -5.57 4.11 9.21
C ARG A 199 -7.08 4.21 9.39
N ASP A 200 -7.52 4.67 10.54
CA ASP A 200 -8.92 4.98 10.84
C ASP A 200 -9.35 6.36 10.26
#